data_AF-M1A2T7-F1
#
_entry.id   AF-M1A2T7-F1
#
_cell.length_a   1.000
_cell.length_b   1.000
_cell.length_c   1.000
_cell.angle_alpha   90.00
_cell.angle_beta   90.00
_cell.angle_gamma   90.00
#
_symmetry.space_group_name_H-M   'P 1'
#
loop_
_entity.id
_entity.type
_entity.pdbx_description
1 polymer ?
#
loop_
_entity_poly.entity_id
_entity_poly.type
_entity_poly.pdbx_seq_one_letter_code
_entity_poly.pdbx_strand_id
1 'polypeptide(L)'
;MVQIHDLVQSEPSLTNIEVVERCFGPQCKSHVVGFGGGITTKELKGGTTSKATLWEELKTTRKEKESLQKRMDILESKYEHLENIVIRQSSSVPSIPSVVL
;
A
#
# COMPACT_ATOMS: atom_id res chain seq x y z
N MET A 1 -12.14 -3.33 15.26
CA MET A 1 -12.15 -2.19 16.20
C MET A 1 -12.87 -1.05 15.48
N VAL A 2 -14.04 -0.61 15.96
CA VAL A 2 -14.77 0.50 15.32
C VAL A 2 -14.04 1.80 15.66
N GLN A 3 -13.66 2.59 14.65
CA GLN A 3 -13.08 3.91 14.90
C GLN A 3 -14.19 4.84 15.37
N ILE A 4 -13.98 5.54 16.49
CA ILE A 4 -14.96 6.46 17.08
C ILE A 4 -15.47 7.48 16.05
N HIS A 5 -14.56 7.96 15.19
CA HIS A 5 -14.90 8.89 14.10
C HIS A 5 -15.98 8.32 13.16
N ASP A 6 -15.85 7.07 12.75
CA ASP A 6 -16.78 6.45 11.79
C ASP A 6 -18.16 6.25 12.41
N LEU A 7 -18.23 5.89 13.70
CA LEU A 7 -19.48 5.71 14.44
C LEU A 7 -20.23 7.03 14.63
N VAL A 8 -19.51 8.11 14.96
CA VAL A 8 -20.11 9.45 15.11
C VAL A 8 -20.60 9.98 13.76
N GLN A 9 -19.91 9.69 12.67
CA GLN A 9 -20.37 10.09 11.34
C GLN A 9 -21.58 9.30 10.85
N SER A 10 -21.64 8.00 11.12
CA SER A 10 -22.79 7.18 10.74
C SER A 10 -24.04 7.46 11.57
N GLU A 11 -23.87 7.77 12.87
CA GLU A 11 -24.97 7.99 13.81
C GLU A 11 -24.74 9.24 14.66
N PRO A 12 -24.96 10.44 14.10
CA PRO A 12 -24.65 11.71 14.77
C PRO A 12 -25.59 12.04 15.94
N SER A 13 -26.69 11.29 16.09
CA SER A 13 -27.64 11.45 17.20
C SER A 13 -27.18 10.78 18.49
N LEU A 14 -26.12 9.96 18.45
CA LEU A 14 -25.62 9.29 19.63
C LEU A 14 -25.03 10.29 20.62
N THR A 15 -25.35 10.08 21.89
CA THR A 15 -24.69 10.79 22.98
C THR A 15 -23.27 10.26 23.16
N ASN A 16 -22.40 11.08 23.76
CA ASN A 16 -21.00 10.70 23.99
C ASN A 16 -20.87 9.39 24.79
N ILE A 17 -21.80 9.10 25.71
CA ILE A 17 -21.77 7.88 26.51
C ILE A 17 -22.10 6.64 25.66
N GLU A 18 -23.09 6.72 24.78
CA GLU A 18 -23.48 5.62 23.90
C GLU A 18 -22.37 5.26 22.91
N VAL A 19 -21.67 6.28 22.38
CA VAL A 19 -20.51 6.08 21.50
C VAL A 19 -19.40 5.31 22.23
N VAL A 20 -19.10 5.69 23.46
CA VAL A 20 -18.09 5.02 24.29
C VAL A 20 -18.51 3.59 24.63
N GLU A 21 -19.78 3.38 24.99
CA GLU A 21 -20.30 2.05 25.35
C GLU A 21 -20.29 1.07 24.17
N ARG A 22 -20.55 1.54 22.95
CA ARG A 22 -20.45 0.70 21.75
C ARG A 22 -19.00 0.32 21.40
N CYS A 23 -18.04 1.21 21.63
CA CYS A 23 -16.64 0.97 21.29
C CYS A 23 -15.88 0.16 22.35
N PHE A 24 -16.20 0.36 23.63
CA PHE A 24 -15.41 -0.15 24.76
C PHE A 24 -16.23 -0.97 25.77
N GLY A 25 -17.54 -1.11 25.56
CA GLY A 25 -18.45 -1.81 26.46
C GLY A 25 -19.10 -0.92 27.53
N PRO A 26 -20.09 -1.45 28.26
CA PRO A 26 -20.88 -0.69 29.25
C PRO A 26 -20.01 0.08 30.24
N GLN A 27 -20.33 1.35 30.47
CA GLN A 27 -19.58 2.22 31.38
C GLN A 27 -20.32 2.34 32.72
N CYS A 28 -19.59 2.23 33.83
CA CYS A 28 -20.18 2.50 35.14
C CYS A 28 -20.34 4.02 35.34
N LYS A 29 -21.59 4.51 35.42
CA LYS A 29 -21.89 5.95 35.58
C LYS A 29 -21.30 6.59 36.84
N SER A 30 -20.93 5.78 37.83
CA SER A 30 -20.26 6.22 39.06
C SER A 30 -18.73 6.23 38.97
N HIS A 31 -18.16 5.52 37.99
CA HIS A 31 -16.72 5.36 37.86
C HIS A 31 -16.34 5.27 36.38
N VAL A 32 -15.85 6.38 35.83
CA VAL A 32 -15.27 6.38 34.48
C VAL A 32 -13.86 5.80 34.59
N VAL A 33 -13.62 4.65 33.97
CA VAL A 33 -12.27 4.13 33.77
C VAL A 33 -11.77 4.68 32.43
N GLY A 34 -11.11 5.84 32.48
CA GLY A 34 -10.37 6.34 31.34
C GLY A 34 -9.06 5.57 31.20
N PHE A 35 -8.89 4.78 30.13
CA PHE A 35 -7.56 4.34 29.70
C PHE A 35 -6.78 5.55 29.17
N GLY A 36 -6.23 6.33 30.10
CA GLY A 36 -5.41 7.50 29.85
C GLY A 36 -3.95 7.14 29.61
N GLY A 37 -3.69 6.36 28.56
CA GLY A 37 -2.37 6.25 27.93
C GLY A 37 -2.40 7.00 26.60
N GLY A 38 -2.87 8.24 26.61
CA GLY A 38 -2.96 9.05 25.39
C GLY A 38 -1.56 9.31 24.83
N ILE A 39 -1.42 9.18 23.52
CA ILE A 39 -0.26 9.72 22.77
C ILE A 39 -0.13 11.18 23.18
N THR A 40 0.90 11.49 23.97
CA THR A 40 1.25 12.85 24.35
C THR A 40 1.53 13.65 23.09
N THR A 41 1.29 14.96 23.13
CA THR A 41 1.64 15.88 22.03
C THR A 41 3.10 15.78 21.60
N LYS A 42 3.97 15.22 22.47
CA LYS A 42 5.38 14.90 22.21
C LYS A 42 5.53 13.69 21.28
N GLU A 43 4.69 12.68 21.45
CA GLU A 43 4.60 11.48 20.61
C GLU A 43 3.82 11.77 19.31
N LEU A 44 2.89 12.73 19.32
CA LEU A 44 2.23 13.25 18.11
C LEU A 44 3.15 14.18 17.29
N LYS A 45 4.19 14.75 17.91
CA LYS A 45 5.21 15.59 17.26
C LYS A 45 6.23 14.76 16.46
N GLY A 46 5.85 13.58 15.97
CA GLY A 46 6.62 12.88 14.95
C GLY A 46 6.57 13.68 13.65
N GLY A 47 7.62 14.48 13.41
CA GLY A 47 7.93 15.18 12.15
C GLY A 47 6.82 16.10 11.63
N THR A 48 7.03 17.41 11.62
CA THR A 48 6.06 18.38 11.09
C THR A 48 6.00 18.33 9.55
N THR A 49 5.58 17.19 8.97
CA THR A 49 5.19 17.11 7.57
C THR A 49 3.72 17.48 7.51
N SER A 50 3.42 18.62 6.89
CA SER A 50 2.03 19.07 6.77
C SER A 50 1.21 18.05 5.98
N LYS A 51 -0.11 18.01 6.21
CA LYS A 51 -1.03 17.18 5.40
C LYS A 51 -0.84 17.43 3.91
N ALA A 52 -0.60 18.68 3.50
CA ALA A 52 -0.35 19.04 2.10
C ALA A 52 0.96 18.45 1.58
N THR A 53 2.03 18.46 2.38
CA THR A 53 3.32 17.85 2.04
C THR A 53 3.20 16.34 1.84
N LEU A 54 2.48 15.64 2.72
CA LEU A 54 2.20 14.21 2.58
C LEU A 54 1.40 13.90 1.30
N TRP A 55 0.44 14.75 0.94
CA TRP A 55 -0.32 14.56 -0.30
C TRP A 55 0.53 14.72 -1.57
N GLU A 56 1.42 15.71 -1.61
CA GLU A 56 2.34 15.89 -2.74
C GLU A 56 3.38 14.77 -2.83
N GLU A 57 3.89 14.30 -1.69
CA GLU A 57 4.77 13.13 -1.64
C GLU A 57 4.06 11.88 -2.18
N LEU A 58 2.84 11.61 -1.71
CA LEU A 58 2.04 10.47 -2.18
C LEU A 58 1.75 10.53 -3.68
N LYS A 59 1.43 11.71 -4.21
CA LYS A 59 1.21 11.93 -5.64
C LYS A 59 2.48 11.70 -6.45
N THR A 60 3.63 12.12 -5.93
CA THR A 60 4.94 11.95 -6.57
C THR A 60 5.33 10.49 -6.60
N THR A 61 5.27 9.80 -5.45
CA THR A 61 5.56 8.36 -5.35
C THR A 61 4.64 7.53 -6.25
N ARG A 62 3.36 7.92 -6.40
CA ARG A 62 2.44 7.25 -7.33
C ARG A 62 2.91 7.37 -8.78
N LYS A 63 3.31 8.57 -9.23
CA LYS A 63 3.81 8.79 -10.59
C LYS A 63 5.11 8.03 -10.85
N GLU A 64 6.02 8.01 -9.87
CA GLU A 64 7.27 7.26 -9.96
C GLU A 64 7.00 5.76 -10.09
N LYS A 65 6.09 5.22 -9.28
CA LYS A 65 5.66 3.82 -9.38
C LYS A 65 5.08 3.50 -10.76
N GLU A 66 4.20 4.35 -11.28
CA GLU A 66 3.61 4.16 -12.62
C GLU A 66 4.69 4.20 -13.72
N SER A 67 5.69 5.09 -13.60
CA SER A 67 6.83 5.15 -14.52
C SER A 67 7.70 3.89 -14.45
N LEU A 68 8.00 3.42 -13.23
CA LEU A 68 8.79 2.21 -13.01
C LEU A 68 8.08 0.97 -13.56
N GLN A 69 6.77 0.85 -13.35
CA GLN A 69 5.98 -0.26 -13.90
C GLN A 69 6.08 -0.29 -15.43
N LYS A 70 5.87 0.84 -16.12
CA LYS A 70 6.00 0.89 -17.59
C LYS A 70 7.38 0.47 -18.07
N ARG A 71 8.44 0.85 -17.35
CA ARG A 71 9.82 0.44 -17.69
C ARG A 71 10.04 -1.05 -17.49
N MET A 72 9.45 -1.65 -16.46
CA MET A 72 9.48 -3.09 -16.23
C MET A 72 8.77 -3.84 -17.36
N ASP A 73 7.56 -3.41 -17.73
CA ASP A 73 6.78 -4.03 -18.81
C ASP A 73 7.55 -3.99 -20.15
N ILE A 74 8.22 -2.86 -20.46
CA ILE A 74 9.08 -2.74 -21.64
C ILE A 74 10.28 -3.69 -21.58
N LEU A 75 10.89 -3.83 -20.40
CA LEU A 75 12.06 -4.69 -20.22
C LEU A 75 11.69 -6.16 -20.38
N GLU A 76 10.58 -6.58 -19.78
CA GLU A 76 10.03 -7.93 -19.90
C GLU A 76 9.71 -8.26 -21.37
N SER A 77 9.05 -7.34 -22.09
CA SER A 77 8.78 -7.52 -23.52
C SER A 77 10.06 -7.67 -24.36
N LYS A 78 11.13 -6.93 -24.04
CA LYS A 78 12.42 -7.06 -24.72
C LYS A 78 13.10 -8.40 -24.43
N TYR A 79 12.97 -8.89 -23.20
CA TYR A 79 13.53 -10.16 -22.79
C TYR A 79 12.85 -11.32 -23.51
N GLU A 80 11.52 -11.33 -23.52
CA GLU A 80 10.70 -12.29 -24.28
C GLU A 80 11.05 -12.28 -25.77
N HIS A 81 11.23 -11.10 -26.36
CA HIS A 81 11.63 -10.99 -27.77
C HIS A 81 13.02 -11.61 -28.02
N LEU A 82 13.98 -11.36 -27.13
CA LEU A 82 15.32 -11.90 -27.24
C LEU A 82 15.34 -13.42 -27.07
N GLU A 83 14.62 -13.95 -26.08
CA GLU A 83 14.47 -15.39 -25.86
C GLU A 83 13.93 -16.09 -27.12
N ASN A 84 12.90 -15.50 -27.73
CA ASN A 84 12.35 -16.00 -29.00
C ASN A 84 13.39 -16.00 -30.15
N ILE A 85 14.27 -14.99 -30.23
CA ILE A 85 15.34 -14.95 -31.25
C ILE A 85 16.37 -16.06 -31.00
N VAL A 86 16.81 -16.23 -29.75
CA VAL A 86 17.81 -17.23 -29.36
C VAL A 86 17.31 -18.65 -29.62
N ILE A 87 16.05 -18.92 -29.30
CA ILE A 87 15.40 -20.21 -29.59
C ILE A 87 15.38 -20.47 -31.11
N ARG A 88 15.04 -19.47 -31.92
CA ARG A 88 15.03 -19.63 -33.40
C ARG A 88 16.43 -19.89 -33.96
N GLN A 89 17.46 -19.19 -33.49
CA GLN A 89 18.83 -19.41 -33.97
C GLN A 89 19.39 -20.78 -33.58
N SER A 90 19.08 -21.28 -32.38
CA SER A 90 19.53 -22.61 -31.92
C SER A 90 18.86 -23.76 -32.68
N SER A 91 17.70 -23.54 -33.32
CA SER A 91 17.06 -24.52 -34.20
C SER A 91 17.63 -24.58 -35.64
N SER A 92 18.53 -23.66 -36.01
CA SER A 92 19.06 -23.51 -37.38
C SER A 92 20.47 -24.10 -37.60
N VAL A 93 20.99 -24.95 -36.70
CA VAL A 93 22.29 -25.61 -36.91
C VAL A 93 22.23 -26.44 -38.20
N PRO A 94 23.05 -26.12 -39.23
CA PRO A 94 23.07 -26.92 -40.46
C PRO A 94 23.68 -28.28 -40.15
N SER A 95 22.99 -29.35 -40.50
CA SER A 95 23.53 -30.71 -40.48
C SER A 95 24.75 -30.78 -41.41
N ILE A 96 25.93 -31.06 -40.83
CA ILE A 96 27.16 -31.27 -41.59
C ILE A 96 26.95 -32.53 -42.45
N PRO A 97 27.09 -32.47 -43.79
CA PRO A 97 27.03 -33.67 -44.60
C PRO A 97 28.21 -34.57 -44.24
N SER A 98 27.92 -35.82 -43.86
CA SER A 98 28.94 -36.83 -43.61
C SER A 98 29.73 -37.07 -44.91
N VAL A 99 31.02 -36.75 -44.89
CA VAL A 99 31.94 -37.12 -45.98
C VAL A 99 32.17 -38.62 -45.85
N VAL A 100 31.60 -39.38 -46.78
CA VAL A 100 31.86 -40.83 -46.91
C VAL A 100 33.22 -40.99 -47.59
N LEU A 101 34.16 -41.62 -46.86
CA LEU A 101 35.49 -42.03 -47.32
C LEU A 101 35.40 -43.20 -48.30
#